data_AF-A0AAD7KSL3-F1
#
_entry.id   AF-A0AAD7KSL3-F1
#
_cell.length_a   1.000
_cell.length_b   1.000
_cell.length_c   1.000
_cell.angle_alpha   90.00
_cell.angle_beta   90.00
_cell.angle_gamma   90.00
#
_symmetry.space_group_name_H-M   'P 1'
#
loop_
_entity.id
_entity.type
_entity.pdbx_description
1 polymer ?
#
loop_
_entity_poly.entity_id
_entity_poly.type
_entity_poly.pdbx_seq_one_letter_code
_entity_poly.pdbx_strand_id
1 'polypeptide(L)'
;MKSSKPGAKSREKLQMELKKLQKLKEFKPTMTFALLGDKEQDKKKNGCSEKKRPPPPYILWCKDQWNEIKKENPEAEFKAVTNMLGAKWKNVTAEEKKPYEEKYKTKKEAYLLIVAKEKRESEAMKLLEEEQKQKTAMEVLEQYMQFQQEAERDNKKKKNKKEKDPLKPKHPMSAFFLFTNERRAALLAENNGVLEVSKITSEEWKNMTEKQKSPYEKMAKKNKDKYMLEMEAYKQKKEDEATNLRKEEEEHMKLQKQEALQLLKKKEKTENLIKKTKENLQKKKQNKEDKKKSDPNKPKRPASSFILFSKEARKSLLEERPEIINSTLNAFISLKWKELKEEERQAWNDKASVAMEAYKKEMEAYNKSFAATMEQKTEEQIY
;
A
#
# COMPACT_ATOMS: atom_id res chain seq x y z
N MET A 1 -53.70 -1.29 30.49
CA MET A 1 -53.04 -1.09 29.19
C MET A 1 -51.86 -0.15 29.38
N LYS A 2 -50.62 -0.61 29.20
CA LYS A 2 -49.43 0.27 29.13
C LYS A 2 -48.73 0.00 27.81
N SER A 3 -49.03 0.84 26.82
CA SER A 3 -48.43 0.83 25.48
C SER A 3 -46.96 1.24 25.58
N SER A 4 -46.05 0.27 25.51
CA SER A 4 -44.62 0.55 25.43
C SER A 4 -44.31 1.10 24.04
N LYS A 5 -43.91 2.38 23.97
CA LYS A 5 -43.65 3.10 22.72
C LYS A 5 -42.51 2.42 21.92
N PRO A 6 -42.72 2.09 20.63
CA PRO A 6 -41.72 1.41 19.79
C PRO A 6 -40.42 2.21 19.57
N GLY A 7 -40.35 3.49 19.97
CA GLY A 7 -39.16 4.33 19.90
C GLY A 7 -38.11 4.10 21.01
N ALA A 8 -38.44 3.41 22.11
CA ALA A 8 -37.50 3.22 23.22
C ALA A 8 -36.38 2.23 22.87
N LYS A 9 -36.72 1.10 22.23
CA LYS A 9 -35.75 0.08 21.80
C LYS A 9 -34.79 0.60 20.73
N SER A 10 -35.29 1.40 19.78
CA SER A 10 -34.47 2.02 18.74
C SER A 10 -33.52 3.07 19.34
N ARG A 11 -33.97 3.85 20.33
CA ARG A 11 -33.13 4.83 21.04
C ARG A 11 -32.04 4.17 21.90
N GLU A 12 -32.35 3.05 22.54
CA GLU A 12 -31.37 2.23 23.27
C GLU A 12 -30.34 1.58 22.34
N LYS A 13 -30.77 1.03 21.18
CA LYS A 13 -29.87 0.53 20.14
C LYS A 13 -28.92 1.63 19.65
N LEU A 14 -29.44 2.83 19.40
CA LEU A 14 -28.66 3.99 18.94
C LEU A 14 -27.67 4.48 20.02
N GLN A 15 -28.06 4.47 21.30
CA GLN A 15 -27.14 4.75 22.40
C GLN A 15 -26.05 3.69 22.56
N MET A 16 -26.36 2.42 22.31
CA MET A 16 -25.37 1.34 22.33
C MET A 16 -24.39 1.44 21.16
N GLU A 17 -24.86 1.78 19.95
CA GLU A 17 -24.00 2.09 18.82
C GLU A 17 -23.13 3.31 19.07
N LEU A 18 -23.69 4.40 19.60
CA LEU A 18 -22.92 5.60 19.97
C LEU A 18 -21.85 5.29 21.03
N LYS A 19 -22.16 4.45 22.03
CA LYS A 19 -21.18 3.97 23.02
C LYS A 19 -20.13 3.04 22.41
N LYS A 20 -20.50 2.17 21.46
CA LYS A 20 -19.53 1.36 20.68
C LYS A 20 -18.60 2.28 19.89
N LEU A 21 -19.15 3.30 19.23
CA LEU A 21 -18.39 4.30 18.46
C LEU A 21 -17.50 5.17 19.37
N GLN A 22 -17.95 5.54 20.57
CA GLN A 22 -17.12 6.22 21.58
C GLN A 22 -15.96 5.33 22.04
N LYS A 23 -16.22 4.05 22.34
CA LYS A 23 -15.17 3.08 22.72
C LYS A 23 -14.18 2.79 21.59
N LEU A 24 -14.65 2.75 20.34
CA LEU A 24 -13.83 2.71 19.13
C LEU A 24 -12.92 3.94 19.03
N LYS A 25 -13.43 5.12 19.43
CA LYS A 25 -12.68 6.38 19.52
C LYS A 25 -11.64 6.39 20.64
N GLU A 26 -11.78 5.51 21.63
CA GLU A 26 -10.89 5.37 22.79
C GLU A 26 -9.82 4.27 22.62
N PHE A 27 -9.77 3.57 21.47
CA PHE A 27 -8.68 2.63 21.20
C PHE A 27 -7.37 3.40 21.16
N LYS A 28 -6.59 3.27 22.23
CA LYS A 28 -5.22 3.76 22.36
C LYS A 28 -4.31 2.54 22.22
N PRO A 29 -3.75 2.28 21.03
CA PRO A 29 -2.86 1.15 20.83
C PRO A 29 -1.71 1.25 21.84
N THR A 30 -1.38 0.14 22.49
CA THR A 30 -0.22 0.07 23.40
C THR A 30 1.03 0.00 22.53
N MET A 31 1.39 1.13 21.93
CA MET A 31 2.61 1.30 21.18
C MET A 31 3.61 2.01 22.07
N THR A 32 4.52 1.24 22.70
CA THR A 32 5.81 1.78 23.12
C THR A 32 6.60 2.08 21.85
N PHE A 33 6.33 3.25 21.29
CA PHE A 33 7.04 3.77 20.14
C PHE A 33 8.45 4.17 20.61
N ALA A 34 9.37 3.22 20.61
CA ALA A 34 10.79 3.55 20.49
C ALA A 34 11.02 4.05 19.07
N LEU A 35 10.53 5.26 18.81
CA LEU A 35 10.79 6.03 17.60
C LEU A 35 12.29 6.29 17.65
N LEU A 36 13.08 5.49 16.93
CA LEU A 36 14.41 5.89 16.55
C LEU A 36 14.27 7.14 15.67
N GLY A 37 14.24 8.30 16.32
CA GLY A 37 14.44 9.61 15.75
C GLY A 37 13.17 10.39 15.43
N ASP A 38 12.61 11.07 16.43
CA ASP A 38 12.23 12.48 16.23
C ASP A 38 13.53 13.24 15.93
N LYS A 39 13.98 13.18 14.68
CA LYS A 39 14.76 14.26 14.12
C LYS A 39 13.79 15.14 13.38
N GLU A 40 13.35 16.16 14.11
CA GLU A 40 12.89 17.42 13.55
C GLU A 40 13.56 17.69 12.20
N GLN A 41 12.73 18.04 11.23
CA GLN A 41 13.14 18.65 9.98
C GLN A 41 13.77 20.01 10.29
N ASP A 42 14.99 20.02 10.82
CA ASP A 42 15.73 21.23 11.07
C ASP A 42 16.92 21.32 10.10
N LYS A 43 16.77 22.26 9.16
CA LYS A 43 17.77 22.78 8.23
C LYS A 43 18.43 21.75 7.31
N LYS A 44 17.90 21.68 6.08
CA LYS A 44 18.71 21.43 4.86
C LYS A 44 19.90 22.42 4.82
N LYS A 45 20.98 22.08 5.50
CA LYS A 45 22.32 22.49 5.06
C LYS A 45 22.59 21.71 3.78
N ASN A 46 22.57 22.42 2.65
CA ASN A 46 23.13 21.94 1.39
C ASN A 46 24.56 21.44 1.64
N GLY A 47 24.70 20.12 1.68
CA GLY A 47 25.96 19.46 1.98
C GLY A 47 25.79 17.95 1.97
N CYS A 48 25.02 17.43 1.00
CA CYS A 48 25.07 16.01 0.71
C CYS A 48 26.52 15.68 0.38
N SER A 49 27.17 14.85 1.19
CA SER A 49 28.45 14.21 0.90
C SER A 49 28.28 13.17 -0.21
N GLU A 50 27.61 13.55 -1.29
CA GLU A 50 27.65 12.81 -2.54
C GLU A 50 29.12 12.66 -2.89
N LYS A 51 29.59 11.41 -2.92
CA LYS A 51 30.98 11.11 -3.21
C LYS A 51 31.34 11.84 -4.50
N LYS A 52 32.28 12.78 -4.39
CA LYS A 52 32.64 13.65 -5.50
C LYS A 52 33.25 12.80 -6.61
N ARG A 53 32.84 13.07 -7.85
CA ARG A 53 33.40 12.38 -9.01
C ARG A 53 34.91 12.58 -9.03
N PRO A 54 35.69 11.56 -9.45
CA PRO A 54 37.13 11.69 -9.47
C PRO A 54 37.56 12.79 -10.46
N PRO A 55 38.56 13.62 -10.11
CA PRO A 55 39.05 14.68 -10.97
C PRO A 55 39.60 14.11 -12.28
N PRO A 56 39.31 14.71 -13.45
CA PRO A 56 39.87 14.31 -14.74
C PRO A 56 41.41 14.31 -14.76
N PRO A 57 42.06 13.60 -15.72
CA PRO A 57 43.53 13.45 -15.78
C PRO A 57 44.30 14.79 -15.72
N TYR A 58 43.84 15.80 -16.46
CA TYR A 58 44.42 17.15 -16.46
C TYR A 58 44.41 17.80 -15.06
N ILE A 59 43.34 17.62 -14.29
CA ILE A 59 43.21 18.21 -12.95
C ILE A 59 44.11 17.49 -11.95
N LEU A 60 44.28 16.17 -12.10
CA LEU A 60 45.25 15.40 -11.31
C LEU A 60 46.68 15.88 -11.60
N TRP A 61 47.03 16.04 -12.87
CA TRP A 61 48.32 16.56 -13.29
C TRP A 61 48.54 18.02 -12.84
N CYS A 62 47.56 18.89 -13.02
CA CYS A 62 47.62 20.27 -12.54
C CYS A 62 47.87 20.32 -11.03
N LYS A 63 47.25 19.44 -10.25
CA LYS A 63 47.45 19.40 -8.80
C LYS A 63 48.87 19.00 -8.42
N ASP A 64 49.47 18.05 -9.12
CA ASP A 64 50.83 17.57 -8.85
C ASP A 64 51.86 18.63 -9.27
N GLN A 65 51.71 19.18 -10.48
CA GLN A 65 52.58 20.25 -11.00
C GLN A 65 52.40 21.60 -10.30
N TRP A 66 51.21 21.86 -9.75
CA TRP A 66 50.97 23.04 -8.90
C TRP A 66 51.86 23.01 -7.66
N ASN A 67 52.02 21.84 -7.04
CA ASN A 67 52.86 21.70 -5.86
C ASN A 67 54.34 21.89 -6.19
N GLU A 68 54.76 21.53 -7.41
CA GLU A 68 56.12 21.75 -7.91
C GLU A 68 56.35 23.24 -8.21
N ILE A 69 55.47 23.89 -8.95
CA ILE A 69 55.60 25.32 -9.28
C ILE A 69 55.51 26.20 -8.03
N LYS A 70 54.69 25.84 -7.04
CA LYS A 70 54.58 26.58 -5.77
C LYS A 70 55.83 26.42 -4.89
N LYS A 71 56.58 25.32 -5.02
CA LYS A 71 57.89 25.16 -4.36
C LYS A 71 58.97 26.00 -5.03
N GLU A 72 58.93 26.11 -6.36
CA GLU A 72 59.90 26.89 -7.14
C GLU A 72 59.60 28.39 -7.13
N ASN A 73 58.33 28.79 -7.01
CA ASN A 73 57.88 30.18 -7.01
C ASN A 73 56.86 30.43 -5.88
N PRO A 74 57.31 30.63 -4.63
CA PRO A 74 56.43 30.80 -3.46
C PRO A 74 55.51 32.03 -3.53
N GLU A 75 55.90 33.07 -4.28
CA GLU A 75 55.15 34.33 -4.43
C GLU A 75 54.33 34.44 -5.73
N ALA A 76 54.36 33.43 -6.61
CA ALA A 76 53.64 33.50 -7.88
C ALA A 76 52.12 33.46 -7.71
N GLU A 77 51.42 34.40 -8.35
CA GLU A 77 49.96 34.53 -8.26
C GLU A 77 49.23 33.36 -8.93
N PHE A 78 48.15 32.87 -8.31
CA PHE A 78 47.39 31.68 -8.71
C PHE A 78 47.02 31.64 -10.21
N LYS A 79 46.67 32.80 -10.76
CA LYS A 79 46.24 32.94 -12.16
C LYS A 79 47.40 32.73 -13.14
N ALA A 80 48.60 33.21 -12.81
CA ALA A 80 49.79 33.04 -13.64
C ALA A 80 50.22 31.56 -13.67
N VAL A 81 50.23 30.90 -12.51
CA VAL A 81 50.56 29.46 -12.41
C VAL A 81 49.57 28.59 -13.18
N THR A 82 48.27 28.90 -13.10
CA THR A 82 47.23 28.16 -13.85
C THR A 82 47.41 28.27 -15.37
N ASN A 83 47.73 29.47 -15.89
CA ASN A 83 47.96 29.68 -17.31
C ASN A 83 49.22 28.96 -17.80
N MET A 84 50.29 28.98 -17.01
CA MET A 84 51.54 28.24 -17.29
C MET A 84 51.31 26.72 -17.32
N LEU A 85 50.52 26.19 -16.37
CA LEU A 85 50.15 24.78 -16.33
C LEU A 85 49.30 24.36 -17.54
N GLY A 86 48.33 25.19 -17.95
CA GLY A 86 47.53 24.91 -19.13
C GLY A 86 48.36 24.85 -20.42
N ALA A 87 49.36 25.74 -20.57
CA ALA A 87 50.31 25.72 -21.69
C ALA A 87 51.24 24.50 -21.63
N LYS A 88 51.78 24.18 -20.45
CA LYS A 88 52.61 22.99 -20.22
C LYS A 88 51.84 21.71 -20.58
N TRP A 89 50.60 21.53 -20.12
CA TRP A 89 49.80 20.33 -20.44
C TRP A 89 49.56 20.10 -21.93
N LYS A 90 49.45 21.17 -22.73
CA LYS A 90 49.32 21.04 -24.19
C LYS A 90 50.60 20.49 -24.82
N ASN A 91 51.76 20.80 -24.26
CA ASN A 91 53.08 20.37 -24.74
C ASN A 91 53.60 19.08 -24.08
N VAL A 92 53.01 18.66 -22.95
CA VAL A 92 53.28 17.37 -22.28
C VAL A 92 53.03 16.23 -23.27
N THR A 93 54.02 15.34 -23.39
CA THR A 93 54.00 14.20 -24.32
C THR A 93 52.94 13.18 -23.91
N ALA A 94 52.50 12.35 -24.85
CA ALA A 94 51.48 11.33 -24.56
C ALA A 94 51.93 10.35 -23.46
N GLU A 95 53.24 10.14 -23.30
CA GLU A 95 53.84 9.25 -22.31
C GLU A 95 53.67 9.77 -20.88
N GLU A 96 53.80 11.08 -20.67
CA GLU A 96 53.60 11.73 -19.38
C GLU A 96 52.11 11.84 -19.01
N LYS A 97 51.20 11.79 -19.98
CA LYS A 97 49.74 11.80 -19.77
C LYS A 97 49.20 10.42 -19.36
N LYS A 98 49.78 9.34 -19.89
CA LYS A 98 49.39 7.94 -19.61
C LYS A 98 49.21 7.62 -18.11
N PRO A 99 50.15 7.91 -17.20
CA PRO A 99 49.98 7.59 -15.77
C PRO A 99 48.82 8.34 -15.12
N TYR A 100 48.50 9.55 -15.58
CA TYR A 100 47.36 10.32 -15.06
C TYR A 100 46.02 9.82 -15.60
N GLU A 101 46.00 9.31 -16.84
CA GLU A 101 44.83 8.65 -17.42
C GLU A 101 44.51 7.33 -16.72
N GLU A 102 45.52 6.51 -16.40
CA GLU A 102 45.35 5.28 -15.63
C GLU A 102 44.91 5.55 -14.18
N LYS A 103 45.53 6.53 -13.51
CA LYS A 103 45.09 7.03 -12.19
C LYS A 103 43.63 7.53 -12.21
N TYR A 104 43.19 8.14 -13.31
CA TYR A 104 41.79 8.55 -13.47
C TYR A 104 40.86 7.36 -13.68
N LYS A 105 41.22 6.40 -14.55
CA LYS A 105 40.42 5.18 -14.80
C LYS A 105 40.20 4.38 -13.52
N THR A 106 41.26 4.09 -12.78
CA THR A 106 41.21 3.36 -11.50
C THR A 106 40.32 4.07 -10.46
N LYS A 107 40.50 5.39 -10.27
CA LYS A 107 39.65 6.19 -9.36
C LYS A 107 38.18 6.24 -9.82
N LYS A 108 37.93 6.27 -11.12
CA LYS A 108 36.58 6.23 -11.71
C LYS A 108 35.90 4.88 -11.50
N GLU A 109 36.63 3.79 -11.66
CA GLU A 109 36.12 2.44 -11.40
C GLU A 109 35.82 2.25 -9.90
N ALA A 110 36.74 2.65 -9.02
CA ALA A 110 36.52 2.62 -7.58
C ALA A 110 35.29 3.46 -7.17
N TYR A 111 35.14 4.66 -7.73
CA TYR A 111 33.97 5.50 -7.50
C TYR A 111 32.66 4.82 -7.94
N LEU A 112 32.65 4.20 -9.11
CA LEU A 112 31.47 3.48 -9.61
C LEU A 112 31.09 2.29 -8.74
N LEU A 113 32.07 1.52 -8.25
CA LEU A 113 31.84 0.41 -7.32
C LEU A 113 31.22 0.88 -6.01
N ILE A 114 31.73 1.99 -5.47
CA ILE A 114 31.22 2.58 -4.23
C ILE A 114 29.78 3.07 -4.41
N VAL A 115 29.50 3.82 -5.48
CA VAL A 115 28.14 4.30 -5.79
C VAL A 115 27.18 3.15 -6.03
N ALA A 116 27.65 2.05 -6.65
CA ALA A 116 26.83 0.85 -6.83
C ALA A 116 26.50 0.18 -5.50
N LYS A 117 27.47 0.10 -4.57
CA LYS A 117 27.27 -0.45 -3.22
C LYS A 117 26.29 0.40 -2.41
N GLU A 118 26.47 1.72 -2.38
CA GLU A 118 25.57 2.66 -1.67
C GLU A 118 24.14 2.59 -2.19
N LYS A 119 23.95 2.45 -3.51
CA LYS A 119 22.61 2.27 -4.08
C LYS A 119 21.93 1.01 -3.54
N ARG A 120 22.65 -0.12 -3.50
CA ARG A 120 22.10 -1.37 -2.94
C ARG A 120 21.78 -1.22 -1.45
N GLU A 121 22.67 -0.60 -0.68
CA GLU A 121 22.45 -0.36 0.76
C GLU A 121 21.25 0.55 1.00
N SER A 122 21.10 1.62 0.22
CA SER A 122 19.94 2.52 0.31
C SER A 122 18.62 1.83 -0.06
N GLU A 123 18.64 0.95 -1.07
CA GLU A 123 17.49 0.16 -1.47
C GLU A 123 17.14 -0.89 -0.39
N ALA A 124 18.14 -1.54 0.21
CA ALA A 124 17.96 -2.46 1.32
C ALA A 124 17.38 -1.77 2.58
N MET A 125 17.90 -0.59 2.94
CA MET A 125 17.38 0.20 4.07
C MET A 125 15.94 0.65 3.84
N LYS A 126 15.61 1.06 2.62
CA LYS A 126 14.24 1.43 2.26
C LYS A 126 13.27 0.25 2.37
N LEU A 127 13.69 -0.93 1.93
CA LEU A 127 12.89 -2.16 2.08
C LEU A 127 12.67 -2.52 3.56
N LEU A 128 13.72 -2.39 4.40
CA LEU A 128 13.61 -2.64 5.84
C LEU A 128 12.64 -1.65 6.51
N GLU A 129 12.68 -0.37 6.14
CA GLU A 129 11.76 0.64 6.66
C GLU A 129 10.30 0.36 6.23
N GLU A 130 10.10 -0.08 4.98
CA GLU A 130 8.79 -0.52 4.49
C GLU A 130 8.27 -1.76 5.24
N GLU A 131 9.14 -2.74 5.52
CA GLU A 131 8.79 -3.94 6.31
C GLU A 131 8.43 -3.58 7.76
N GLN A 132 9.19 -2.69 8.40
CA GLN A 132 8.88 -2.21 9.74
C GLN A 132 7.53 -1.48 9.80
N LYS A 133 7.22 -0.64 8.80
CA LYS A 133 5.90 0.02 8.68
C LYS A 133 4.76 -0.98 8.47
N GLN A 134 4.99 -2.04 7.69
CA GLN A 134 4.01 -3.10 7.49
C GLN A 134 3.80 -3.90 8.78
N LYS A 135 4.87 -4.27 9.47
CA LYS A 135 4.80 -5.01 10.73
C LYS A 135 4.06 -4.22 11.81
N THR A 136 4.36 -2.94 11.98
CA THR A 136 3.63 -2.08 12.93
C THR A 136 2.16 -1.94 12.54
N ALA A 137 1.84 -1.77 11.25
CA ALA A 137 0.46 -1.72 10.80
C ALA A 137 -0.30 -3.05 11.08
N MET A 138 0.35 -4.20 10.91
CA MET A 138 -0.23 -5.50 11.25
C MET A 138 -0.43 -5.66 12.76
N GLU A 139 0.51 -5.22 13.58
CA GLU A 139 0.41 -5.29 15.04
C GLU A 139 -0.72 -4.39 15.57
N VAL A 140 -0.88 -3.17 15.04
CA VAL A 140 -2.02 -2.30 15.36
C VAL A 140 -3.35 -2.97 14.96
N LEU A 141 -3.40 -3.61 13.79
CA LEU A 141 -4.59 -4.33 13.34
C LEU A 141 -4.90 -5.51 14.27
N GLU A 142 -3.88 -6.25 14.72
CA GLU A 142 -4.04 -7.36 15.64
C GLU A 142 -4.56 -6.87 17.01
N GLN A 143 -3.98 -5.82 17.57
CA GLN A 143 -4.47 -5.19 18.81
C GLN A 143 -5.93 -4.72 18.67
N TYR A 144 -6.29 -4.17 17.51
CA TYR A 144 -7.67 -3.75 17.21
C TYR A 144 -8.62 -4.96 17.13
N MET A 145 -8.22 -6.04 16.47
CA MET A 145 -9.01 -7.27 16.39
C MET A 145 -9.21 -7.91 17.77
N GLN A 146 -8.18 -7.91 18.61
CA GLN A 146 -8.26 -8.36 19.99
C GLN A 146 -9.22 -7.48 20.81
N PHE A 147 -9.13 -6.15 20.67
CA PHE A 147 -10.06 -5.20 21.31
C PHE A 147 -11.52 -5.45 20.90
N GLN A 148 -11.78 -5.70 19.61
CA GLN A 148 -13.12 -6.04 19.12
C GLN A 148 -13.63 -7.34 19.74
N GLN A 149 -12.81 -8.41 19.75
CA GLN A 149 -13.16 -9.69 20.36
C GLN A 149 -13.44 -9.56 21.86
N GLU A 150 -12.68 -8.74 22.58
CA GLU A 150 -12.89 -8.50 24.01
C GLU A 150 -14.16 -7.68 24.28
N ALA A 151 -14.44 -6.67 23.46
CA ALA A 151 -15.69 -5.92 23.51
C ALA A 151 -16.92 -6.79 23.20
N GLU A 152 -16.79 -7.77 22.30
CA GLU A 152 -17.81 -8.78 22.02
C GLU A 152 -17.98 -9.76 23.19
N ARG A 153 -16.87 -10.25 23.78
CA ARG A 153 -16.90 -11.11 24.97
C ARG A 153 -17.56 -10.40 26.15
N ASP A 154 -17.25 -9.13 26.38
CA ASP A 154 -17.88 -8.32 27.43
C ASP A 154 -19.36 -8.06 27.16
N ASN A 155 -19.74 -7.81 25.90
CA ASN A 155 -21.15 -7.74 25.52
C ASN A 155 -21.85 -9.09 25.75
N LYS A 156 -21.21 -10.22 25.44
CA LYS A 156 -21.76 -11.57 25.67
C LYS A 156 -21.88 -11.88 27.15
N LYS A 157 -20.89 -11.49 27.98
CA LYS A 157 -20.93 -11.59 29.45
C LYS A 157 -22.04 -10.71 30.04
N LYS A 158 -22.25 -9.48 29.54
CA LYS A 158 -23.36 -8.61 29.95
C LYS A 158 -24.72 -9.18 29.55
N LYS A 159 -24.86 -9.74 28.34
CA LYS A 159 -26.07 -10.49 27.91
C LYS A 159 -26.33 -11.73 28.79
N ASN A 160 -25.29 -12.38 29.31
CA ASN A 160 -25.42 -13.57 30.18
C ASN A 160 -25.70 -13.27 31.65
N LYS A 161 -25.46 -12.04 32.13
CA LYS A 161 -25.86 -11.60 33.46
C LYS A 161 -27.37 -11.38 33.46
N LYS A 162 -28.14 -12.49 33.53
CA LYS A 162 -29.60 -12.59 33.39
C LYS A 162 -30.34 -11.32 33.82
N GLU A 163 -30.47 -10.38 32.89
CA GLU A 163 -31.44 -9.32 33.01
C GLU A 163 -32.77 -10.08 33.04
N LYS A 164 -33.50 -10.01 34.17
CA LYS A 164 -34.80 -10.64 34.27
C LYS A 164 -35.65 -9.99 33.19
N ASP A 165 -35.79 -10.66 32.06
CA ASP A 165 -36.44 -10.14 30.86
C ASP A 165 -37.77 -9.50 31.29
N PRO A 166 -37.89 -8.16 31.19
CA PRO A 166 -39.06 -7.45 31.68
C PRO A 166 -40.36 -7.91 31.02
N LEU A 167 -40.26 -8.57 29.86
CA LEU A 167 -41.37 -9.09 29.08
C LEU A 167 -41.70 -10.54 29.38
N LYS A 168 -40.91 -11.27 30.18
CA LYS A 168 -41.23 -12.64 30.56
C LYS A 168 -42.49 -12.64 31.42
N PRO A 169 -43.58 -13.32 31.00
CA PRO A 169 -44.78 -13.46 31.82
C PRO A 169 -44.43 -13.98 33.22
N LYS A 170 -45.01 -13.38 34.26
CA LYS A 170 -44.80 -13.79 35.66
C LYS A 170 -45.69 -14.98 35.97
N HIS A 171 -45.23 -15.88 36.82
CA HIS A 171 -46.04 -17.01 37.26
C HIS A 171 -47.35 -16.52 37.91
N PRO A 172 -48.47 -17.21 37.62
CA PRO A 172 -49.77 -16.88 38.17
C PRO A 172 -49.80 -17.25 39.65
N MET A 173 -50.58 -16.50 40.42
CA MET A 173 -50.75 -16.78 41.84
C MET A 173 -51.63 -18.01 42.06
N SER A 174 -51.26 -18.85 43.05
CA SER A 174 -52.06 -20.00 43.48
C SER A 174 -53.34 -19.57 44.19
N ALA A 175 -54.32 -20.46 44.30
CA ALA A 175 -55.62 -20.20 44.95
C ALA A 175 -55.47 -19.64 46.37
N PHE A 176 -54.55 -20.22 47.16
CA PHE A 176 -54.21 -19.71 48.50
C PHE A 176 -53.64 -18.29 48.47
N PHE A 177 -52.77 -17.98 47.50
CA PHE A 177 -52.18 -16.65 47.38
C PHE A 177 -53.18 -15.59 46.92
N LEU A 178 -54.17 -15.98 46.10
CA LEU A 178 -55.29 -15.10 45.73
C LEU A 178 -56.14 -14.77 46.96
N PHE A 179 -56.47 -15.77 47.77
CA PHE A 179 -57.20 -15.61 49.03
C PHE A 179 -56.43 -14.74 50.04
N THR A 180 -55.17 -15.09 50.31
CA THR A 180 -54.34 -14.32 51.25
C THR A 180 -54.15 -12.88 50.81
N ASN A 181 -54.06 -12.57 49.50
CA ASN A 181 -53.97 -11.18 49.06
C ASN A 181 -55.24 -10.38 49.34
N GLU A 182 -56.41 -11.00 49.17
CA GLU A 182 -57.70 -10.37 49.49
C GLU A 182 -57.86 -10.15 50.99
N ARG A 183 -57.51 -11.15 51.82
CA ARG A 183 -57.60 -11.06 53.29
C ARG A 183 -56.50 -10.23 53.92
N ARG A 184 -55.29 -10.23 53.35
CA ARG A 184 -54.15 -9.43 53.84
C ARG A 184 -54.45 -7.94 53.82
N ALA A 185 -55.19 -7.45 52.82
CA ALA A 185 -55.59 -6.04 52.76
C ALA A 185 -56.50 -5.65 53.94
N ALA A 186 -57.47 -6.50 54.29
CA ALA A 186 -58.35 -6.28 55.44
C ALA A 186 -57.60 -6.39 56.76
N LEU A 187 -56.78 -7.42 56.95
CA LEU A 187 -56.06 -7.67 58.20
C LEU A 187 -54.94 -6.66 58.47
N LEU A 188 -54.31 -6.09 57.42
CA LEU A 188 -53.35 -4.99 57.57
C LEU A 188 -54.04 -3.68 57.97
N ALA A 189 -55.28 -3.45 57.53
CA ALA A 189 -56.07 -2.27 57.93
C ALA A 189 -56.47 -2.32 59.42
N GLU A 190 -56.55 -3.53 59.99
CA GLU A 190 -56.77 -3.76 61.43
C GLU A 190 -55.48 -3.65 62.27
N ASN A 191 -54.38 -3.14 61.69
CA ASN A 191 -53.09 -2.90 62.35
C ASN A 191 -52.35 -4.17 62.82
N ASN A 192 -52.65 -5.32 62.20
CA ASN A 192 -51.93 -6.57 62.45
C ASN A 192 -50.57 -6.59 61.71
N GLY A 193 -49.51 -7.04 62.39
CA GLY A 193 -48.18 -7.21 61.79
C GLY A 193 -48.18 -8.24 60.64
N VAL A 194 -47.31 -8.05 59.64
CA VAL A 194 -47.26 -8.89 58.40
C VAL A 194 -47.10 -10.40 58.69
N LEU A 195 -46.41 -10.76 59.78
CA LEU A 195 -46.23 -12.15 60.21
C LEU A 195 -47.53 -12.75 60.77
N GLU A 196 -48.25 -12.00 61.60
CA GLU A 196 -49.51 -12.38 62.23
C GLU A 196 -50.63 -12.52 61.20
N VAL A 197 -50.68 -11.60 60.23
CA VAL A 197 -51.58 -11.72 59.06
C VAL A 197 -51.33 -13.02 58.29
N SER A 198 -50.07 -13.43 58.16
CA SER A 198 -49.71 -14.65 57.44
C SER A 198 -50.10 -15.92 58.21
N LYS A 199 -50.01 -15.91 59.55
CA LYS A 199 -50.50 -17.02 60.40
C LYS A 199 -52.02 -17.14 60.34
N ILE A 200 -52.75 -16.04 60.53
CA ILE A 200 -54.22 -15.99 60.50
C ILE A 200 -54.75 -16.50 59.16
N THR A 201 -54.26 -15.96 58.04
CA THR A 201 -54.71 -16.38 56.70
C THR A 201 -54.37 -17.84 56.38
N SER A 202 -53.28 -18.39 56.93
CA SER A 202 -52.92 -19.79 56.76
C SER A 202 -53.86 -20.74 57.52
N GLU A 203 -54.28 -20.35 58.73
CA GLU A 203 -55.24 -21.11 59.54
C GLU A 203 -56.65 -21.01 58.96
N GLU A 204 -57.08 -19.81 58.54
CA GLU A 204 -58.36 -19.60 57.85
C GLU A 204 -58.47 -20.47 56.59
N TRP A 205 -57.43 -20.51 55.76
CA TRP A 205 -57.44 -21.33 54.55
C TRP A 205 -57.50 -22.83 54.86
N LYS A 206 -56.84 -23.30 55.91
CA LYS A 206 -56.93 -24.72 56.33
C LYS A 206 -58.36 -25.07 56.75
N ASN A 207 -59.02 -24.18 57.50
CA ASN A 207 -60.37 -24.39 58.02
C ASN A 207 -61.49 -24.08 57.01
N MET A 208 -61.18 -23.46 55.87
CA MET A 208 -62.13 -23.22 54.78
C MET A 208 -62.60 -24.51 54.11
N THR A 209 -63.90 -24.56 53.80
CA THR A 209 -64.53 -25.67 53.07
C THR A 209 -64.22 -25.62 51.56
N GLU A 210 -64.29 -26.77 50.89
CA GLU A 210 -64.10 -26.90 49.43
C GLU A 210 -64.95 -25.89 48.63
N LYS A 211 -66.18 -25.62 49.08
CA LYS A 211 -67.10 -24.66 48.45
C LYS A 211 -66.59 -23.22 48.51
N GLN A 212 -65.95 -22.85 49.62
CA GLN A 212 -65.34 -21.52 49.80
C GLN A 212 -63.99 -21.41 49.06
N LYS A 213 -63.25 -22.51 48.88
CA LYS A 213 -62.01 -22.58 48.09
C LYS A 213 -62.26 -22.59 46.58
N SER A 214 -63.38 -23.18 46.14
CA SER A 214 -63.76 -23.32 44.73
C SER A 214 -63.64 -22.05 43.87
N PRO A 215 -64.12 -20.84 44.28
CA PRO A 215 -63.94 -19.63 43.48
C PRO A 215 -62.46 -19.26 43.29
N TYR A 216 -61.63 -19.41 44.32
CA TYR A 216 -60.19 -19.14 44.25
C TYR A 216 -59.45 -20.15 43.39
N GLU A 217 -59.84 -21.42 43.43
CA GLU A 217 -59.29 -22.47 42.56
C GLU A 217 -59.65 -22.26 41.09
N LYS A 218 -60.90 -21.89 40.79
CA LYS A 218 -61.33 -21.52 39.44
C LYS A 218 -60.55 -20.31 38.91
N MET A 219 -60.33 -19.30 39.76
CA MET A 219 -59.55 -18.12 39.40
C MET A 219 -58.06 -18.45 39.18
N ALA A 220 -57.48 -19.29 40.03
CA ALA A 220 -56.11 -19.78 39.89
C ALA A 220 -55.93 -20.60 38.60
N LYS A 221 -56.89 -21.47 38.26
CA LYS A 221 -56.89 -22.24 37.00
C LYS A 221 -56.95 -21.31 35.78
N LYS A 222 -57.87 -20.34 35.76
CA LYS A 222 -57.95 -19.33 34.69
C LYS A 222 -56.65 -18.53 34.53
N ASN A 223 -56.04 -18.12 35.65
CA ASN A 223 -54.75 -17.41 35.63
C ASN A 223 -53.61 -18.30 35.13
N LYS A 224 -53.64 -19.60 35.46
CA LYS A 224 -52.71 -20.59 34.93
C LYS A 224 -52.82 -20.77 33.43
N ASP A 225 -54.03 -20.89 32.91
CA ASP A 225 -54.27 -21.06 31.47
C ASP A 225 -53.83 -19.81 30.70
N LYS A 226 -54.15 -18.60 31.19
CA LYS A 226 -53.65 -17.34 30.62
C LYS A 226 -52.13 -17.26 30.61
N TYR A 227 -51.48 -17.63 31.71
CA TYR A 227 -50.02 -17.67 31.81
C TYR A 227 -49.40 -18.64 30.81
N MET A 228 -50.00 -19.82 30.60
CA MET A 228 -49.49 -20.79 29.62
C MET A 228 -49.54 -20.21 28.20
N LEU A 229 -50.66 -19.60 27.80
CA LEU A 229 -50.79 -18.94 26.50
C LEU A 229 -49.80 -17.78 26.33
N GLU A 230 -49.64 -16.92 27.34
CA GLU A 230 -48.67 -15.83 27.30
C GLU A 230 -47.21 -16.34 27.24
N MET A 231 -46.91 -17.44 27.93
CA MET A 231 -45.59 -18.07 27.90
C MET A 231 -45.27 -18.72 26.55
N GLU A 232 -46.26 -19.33 25.88
CA GLU A 232 -46.12 -19.86 24.54
C GLU A 232 -45.84 -18.75 23.53
N ALA A 233 -46.63 -17.67 23.56
CA ALA A 233 -46.39 -16.49 22.72
C ALA A 233 -45.01 -15.86 22.99
N TYR A 234 -44.58 -15.80 24.26
CA TYR A 234 -43.25 -15.33 24.64
C TYR A 234 -42.12 -16.24 24.11
N LYS A 235 -42.30 -17.57 24.17
CA LYS A 235 -41.33 -18.54 23.64
C LYS A 235 -41.18 -18.37 22.13
N GLN A 236 -42.29 -18.33 21.39
CA GLN A 236 -42.28 -18.13 19.93
C GLN A 236 -41.59 -16.83 19.55
N LYS A 237 -41.98 -15.71 20.18
CA LYS A 237 -41.35 -14.41 19.91
C LYS A 237 -39.85 -14.40 20.19
N LYS A 238 -39.40 -15.09 21.24
CA LYS A 238 -37.98 -15.20 21.58
C LYS A 238 -37.22 -16.05 20.57
N GLU A 239 -37.85 -17.09 20.03
CA GLU A 239 -37.29 -17.92 18.97
C GLU A 239 -37.19 -17.14 17.65
N ASP A 240 -38.21 -16.36 17.29
CA ASP A 240 -38.18 -15.45 16.14
C ASP A 240 -37.11 -14.37 16.28
N GLU A 241 -36.96 -13.77 17.47
CA GLU A 241 -35.91 -12.78 17.73
C GLU A 241 -34.51 -13.42 17.64
N ALA A 242 -34.35 -14.66 18.14
CA ALA A 242 -33.10 -15.40 18.04
C ALA A 242 -32.75 -15.78 16.59
N THR A 243 -33.74 -16.16 15.77
CA THR A 243 -33.52 -16.48 14.35
C THR A 243 -33.21 -15.24 13.54
N ASN A 244 -33.87 -14.10 13.81
CA ASN A 244 -33.54 -12.82 13.17
C ASN A 244 -32.13 -12.34 13.53
N LEU A 245 -31.72 -12.45 14.79
CA LEU A 245 -30.34 -12.15 15.21
C LEU A 245 -29.31 -13.01 14.48
N ARG A 246 -29.56 -14.32 14.29
CA ARG A 246 -28.67 -15.20 13.53
C ARG A 246 -28.58 -14.78 12.06
N LYS A 247 -29.71 -14.42 11.44
CA LYS A 247 -29.73 -13.92 10.06
C LYS A 247 -28.95 -12.61 9.92
N GLU A 248 -29.13 -11.66 10.85
CA GLU A 248 -28.38 -10.40 10.89
C GLU A 248 -26.86 -10.65 11.04
N GLU A 249 -26.47 -11.58 11.92
CA GLU A 249 -25.06 -11.97 12.10
C GLU A 249 -24.47 -12.62 10.84
N GLU A 250 -25.23 -13.50 10.16
CA GLU A 250 -24.82 -14.13 8.90
C GLU A 250 -24.68 -13.11 7.75
N GLU A 251 -25.61 -12.16 7.63
CA GLU A 251 -25.53 -11.08 6.65
C GLU A 251 -24.32 -10.18 6.87
N HIS A 252 -24.04 -9.83 8.13
CA HIS A 252 -22.86 -9.03 8.49
C HIS A 252 -21.56 -9.77 8.14
N MET A 253 -21.46 -11.07 8.46
CA MET A 253 -20.33 -11.92 8.07
C MET A 253 -20.17 -12.03 6.55
N LYS A 254 -21.28 -12.11 5.81
CA LYS A 254 -21.26 -12.12 4.34
C LYS A 254 -20.73 -10.81 3.77
N LEU A 255 -21.13 -9.67 4.33
CA LEU A 255 -20.64 -8.35 3.94
C LEU A 255 -19.14 -8.21 4.20
N GLN A 256 -18.68 -8.62 5.39
CA GLN A 256 -17.26 -8.60 5.75
C GLN A 256 -16.43 -9.51 4.82
N LYS A 257 -16.95 -10.69 4.46
CA LYS A 257 -16.32 -11.58 3.48
C LYS A 257 -16.24 -10.96 2.08
N GLN A 258 -17.28 -10.25 1.64
CA GLN A 258 -17.26 -9.55 0.36
C GLN A 258 -16.24 -8.41 0.34
N GLU A 259 -16.17 -7.62 1.41
CA GLU A 259 -15.18 -6.54 1.55
C GLU A 259 -13.74 -7.09 1.54
N ALA A 260 -13.50 -8.17 2.29
CA ALA A 260 -12.20 -8.86 2.28
C ALA A 260 -11.81 -9.37 0.88
N LEU A 261 -12.76 -9.94 0.12
CA LEU A 261 -12.53 -10.36 -1.26
C LEU A 261 -12.23 -9.18 -2.20
N GLN A 262 -12.89 -8.04 -2.03
CA GLN A 262 -12.58 -6.84 -2.80
C GLN A 262 -11.18 -6.31 -2.48
N LEU A 263 -10.77 -6.33 -1.21
CA LEU A 263 -9.42 -5.94 -0.80
C LEU A 263 -8.35 -6.87 -1.38
N LEU A 264 -8.58 -8.19 -1.39
CA LEU A 264 -7.69 -9.15 -2.06
C LEU A 264 -7.56 -8.87 -3.55
N LYS A 265 -8.68 -8.68 -4.26
CA LYS A 265 -8.65 -8.31 -5.68
C LYS A 265 -7.91 -7.00 -5.95
N LYS A 266 -8.03 -6.00 -5.06
CA LYS A 266 -7.28 -4.75 -5.16
C LYS A 266 -5.77 -4.99 -4.95
N LYS A 267 -5.39 -5.79 -3.94
CA LYS A 267 -4.00 -6.19 -3.70
C LYS A 267 -3.39 -6.92 -4.89
N GLU A 268 -4.07 -7.94 -5.43
CA GLU A 268 -3.60 -8.68 -6.61
C GLU A 268 -3.42 -7.76 -7.84
N LYS A 269 -4.35 -6.81 -8.07
CA LYS A 269 -4.21 -5.80 -9.12
C LYS A 269 -2.96 -4.93 -8.92
N THR A 270 -2.72 -4.47 -7.69
CA THR A 270 -1.53 -3.66 -7.39
C THR A 270 -0.24 -4.46 -7.54
N GLU A 271 -0.20 -5.72 -7.08
CA GLU A 271 0.96 -6.60 -7.23
C GLU A 271 1.26 -6.89 -8.69
N ASN A 272 0.24 -7.17 -9.50
CA ASN A 272 0.40 -7.34 -10.94
C ASN A 272 0.92 -6.08 -11.64
N LEU A 273 0.47 -4.89 -11.20
CA LEU A 273 0.96 -3.61 -11.72
C LEU A 273 2.44 -3.39 -11.34
N ILE A 274 2.81 -3.70 -10.09
CA ILE A 274 4.20 -3.64 -9.60
C ILE A 274 5.08 -4.63 -10.37
N LYS A 275 4.61 -5.87 -10.57
CA LYS A 275 5.32 -6.90 -11.33
C LYS A 275 5.56 -6.46 -12.78
N LYS A 276 4.53 -5.96 -13.46
CA LYS A 276 4.63 -5.43 -14.83
C LYS A 276 5.59 -4.24 -14.92
N THR A 277 5.61 -3.39 -13.90
CA THR A 277 6.54 -2.25 -13.83
C THR A 277 7.98 -2.71 -13.63
N LYS A 278 8.21 -3.71 -12.76
CA LYS A 278 9.53 -4.34 -12.55
C LYS A 278 10.03 -5.05 -13.82
N GLU A 279 9.16 -5.79 -14.51
CA GLU A 279 9.49 -6.44 -15.79
C GLU A 279 9.86 -5.41 -16.88
N ASN A 280 9.12 -4.31 -16.99
CA ASN A 280 9.44 -3.24 -17.93
C ASN A 280 10.78 -2.54 -17.60
N LEU A 281 11.08 -2.35 -16.32
CA LEU A 281 12.37 -1.83 -15.86
C LEU A 281 13.52 -2.80 -16.19
N GLN A 282 13.31 -4.10 -16.01
CA GLN A 282 14.29 -5.13 -16.37
C GLN A 282 14.52 -5.20 -17.88
N LYS A 283 13.45 -5.21 -18.71
CA LYS A 283 13.56 -5.13 -20.17
C LYS A 283 14.28 -3.88 -20.63
N LYS A 284 14.08 -2.73 -19.96
CA LYS A 284 14.78 -1.47 -20.25
C LYS A 284 16.25 -1.52 -19.84
N LYS A 285 16.60 -2.23 -18.78
CA LYS A 285 18.00 -2.48 -18.37
C LYS A 285 18.70 -3.44 -19.35
N GLN A 286 18.07 -4.56 -19.72
CA GLN A 286 18.57 -5.50 -20.74
C GLN A 286 18.81 -4.80 -22.08
N ASN A 287 17.82 -4.08 -22.62
CA ASN A 287 17.99 -3.29 -23.86
C ASN A 287 19.13 -2.25 -23.79
N LYS A 288 19.47 -1.75 -22.59
CA LYS A 288 20.56 -0.78 -22.40
C LYS A 288 21.93 -1.46 -22.28
N GLU A 289 21.97 -2.68 -21.73
CA GLU A 289 23.16 -3.53 -21.68
C GLU A 289 23.46 -4.16 -23.05
N ASP A 290 22.45 -4.61 -23.79
CA ASP A 290 22.60 -5.14 -25.15
C ASP A 290 23.12 -4.05 -26.11
N LYS A 291 22.66 -2.80 -25.96
CA LYS A 291 23.22 -1.66 -26.69
C LYS A 291 24.67 -1.33 -26.30
N LYS A 292 25.11 -1.66 -25.09
CA LYS A 292 26.49 -1.45 -24.62
C LYS A 292 27.43 -2.60 -25.01
N LYS A 293 26.89 -3.81 -25.18
CA LYS A 293 27.62 -5.02 -25.61
C LYS A 293 27.61 -5.23 -27.12
N SER A 294 26.91 -4.40 -27.88
CA SER A 294 26.90 -4.50 -29.35
C SER A 294 28.30 -4.28 -29.91
N ASP A 295 28.80 -5.28 -30.64
CA ASP A 295 30.10 -5.28 -31.31
C ASP A 295 30.31 -3.98 -32.12
N PRO A 296 31.41 -3.24 -31.90
CA PRO A 296 31.77 -2.07 -32.71
C PRO A 296 31.78 -2.31 -34.22
N ASN A 297 32.03 -3.55 -34.67
CA ASN A 297 32.09 -3.95 -36.07
C ASN A 297 30.76 -4.42 -36.65
N LYS A 298 29.67 -4.46 -35.87
CA LYS A 298 28.35 -4.84 -36.39
C LYS A 298 27.83 -3.75 -37.35
N PRO A 299 27.52 -4.08 -38.62
CA PRO A 299 26.95 -3.12 -39.55
C PRO A 299 25.70 -2.44 -38.97
N LYS A 300 25.59 -1.13 -39.17
CA LYS A 300 24.45 -0.33 -38.67
C LYS A 300 23.35 -0.27 -39.72
N ARG A 301 22.10 -0.38 -39.28
CA ARG A 301 20.95 -0.22 -40.16
C ARG A 301 20.99 1.14 -40.87
N PRO A 302 20.77 1.17 -42.19
CA PRO A 302 20.78 2.40 -42.97
C PRO A 302 19.55 3.24 -42.65
N ALA A 303 19.64 4.52 -42.97
CA ALA A 303 18.53 5.46 -42.78
C ALA A 303 17.35 5.10 -43.70
N SER A 304 16.14 5.12 -43.15
CA SER A 304 14.87 4.98 -43.92
C SER A 304 14.66 6.16 -44.87
N SER A 305 13.79 6.01 -45.87
CA SER A 305 13.49 7.02 -46.89
C SER A 305 13.12 8.38 -46.30
N PHE A 306 12.25 8.38 -45.29
CA PHE A 306 11.91 9.59 -44.54
C PHE A 306 13.11 10.22 -43.81
N ILE A 307 14.03 9.41 -43.30
CA ILE A 307 15.21 9.92 -42.56
C ILE A 307 16.24 10.51 -43.53
N LEU A 308 16.42 9.91 -44.70
CA LEU A 308 17.26 10.47 -45.76
C LEU A 308 16.71 11.83 -46.22
N PHE A 309 15.41 11.90 -46.48
CA PHE A 309 14.72 13.15 -46.77
C PHE A 309 14.83 14.15 -45.60
N SER A 310 14.60 13.70 -44.37
CA SER A 310 14.64 14.56 -43.18
C SER A 310 16.01 15.19 -42.98
N LYS A 311 17.10 14.54 -43.36
CA LYS A 311 18.45 15.12 -43.31
C LYS A 311 18.60 16.25 -44.33
N GLU A 312 18.13 16.05 -45.56
CA GLU A 312 18.23 17.05 -46.62
C GLU A 312 17.28 18.24 -46.37
N ALA A 313 16.03 17.95 -46.02
CA ALA A 313 15.05 18.96 -45.65
C ALA A 313 15.47 19.73 -44.40
N ARG A 314 16.11 19.08 -43.42
CA ARG A 314 16.71 19.75 -42.27
C ARG A 314 17.81 20.71 -42.69
N LYS A 315 18.67 20.31 -43.63
CA LYS A 315 19.77 21.15 -44.11
C LYS A 315 19.23 22.40 -44.81
N SER A 316 18.30 22.24 -45.76
CA SER A 316 17.63 23.37 -46.43
C SER A 316 16.89 24.28 -45.44
N LEU A 317 16.14 23.72 -44.49
CA LEU A 317 15.41 24.53 -43.50
C LEU A 317 16.32 25.24 -42.50
N LEU A 318 17.51 24.68 -42.20
CA LEU A 318 18.49 25.31 -41.33
C LEU A 318 19.23 26.46 -42.05
N GLU A 319 19.48 26.31 -43.35
CA GLU A 319 20.04 27.36 -44.21
C GLU A 319 19.05 28.53 -44.40
N GLU A 320 17.76 28.23 -44.58
CA GLU A 320 16.70 29.24 -44.68
C GLU A 320 16.42 29.93 -43.33
N ARG A 321 16.57 29.20 -42.22
CA ARG A 321 16.15 29.65 -40.88
C ARG A 321 17.08 29.10 -39.77
N PRO A 322 18.23 29.75 -39.53
CA PRO A 322 19.25 29.25 -38.60
C PRO A 322 18.86 29.29 -37.10
N GLU A 323 17.80 30.02 -36.70
CA GLU A 323 17.41 30.20 -35.29
C GLU A 323 16.22 29.34 -34.83
N ILE A 324 15.71 28.42 -35.67
CA ILE A 324 14.52 27.63 -35.33
C ILE A 324 14.83 26.50 -34.33
N ILE A 325 13.93 26.32 -33.35
CA ILE A 325 13.98 25.22 -32.38
C ILE A 325 13.81 23.87 -33.09
N ASN A 326 14.65 22.89 -32.75
CA ASN A 326 14.66 21.55 -33.35
C ASN A 326 13.30 20.83 -33.38
N SER A 327 12.42 21.06 -32.39
CA SER A 327 11.06 20.49 -32.37
C SER A 327 10.20 21.03 -33.51
N THR A 328 10.25 22.35 -33.75
CA THR A 328 9.52 23.04 -34.83
C THR A 328 10.08 22.66 -36.20
N LEU A 329 11.39 22.53 -36.32
CA LEU A 329 12.07 22.05 -37.53
C LEU A 329 11.59 20.64 -37.93
N ASN A 330 11.50 19.71 -36.97
CA ASN A 330 10.99 18.35 -37.21
C ASN A 330 9.53 18.34 -37.66
N ALA A 331 8.70 19.24 -37.13
CA ALA A 331 7.32 19.40 -37.56
C ALA A 331 7.26 19.86 -39.03
N PHE A 332 8.03 20.88 -39.42
CA PHE A 332 8.11 21.34 -40.81
C PHE A 332 8.62 20.27 -41.78
N ILE A 333 9.61 19.48 -41.38
CA ILE A 333 10.11 18.35 -42.18
C ILE A 333 9.01 17.29 -42.39
N SER A 334 8.23 17.00 -41.34
CA SER A 334 7.15 16.02 -41.41
C SER A 334 6.00 16.50 -42.29
N LEU A 335 5.73 17.81 -42.32
CA LEU A 335 4.77 18.43 -43.23
C LEU A 335 5.28 18.39 -44.68
N LYS A 336 6.51 18.84 -44.94
CA LYS A 336 7.12 18.77 -46.27
C LYS A 336 7.10 17.34 -46.84
N TRP A 337 7.36 16.30 -46.02
CA TRP A 337 7.27 14.90 -46.47
C TRP A 337 5.86 14.45 -46.88
N LYS A 338 4.82 14.96 -46.20
CA LYS A 338 3.42 14.67 -46.55
C LYS A 338 3.01 15.37 -47.84
N GLU A 339 3.54 16.57 -48.08
CA GLU A 339 3.28 17.39 -49.27
C GLU A 339 4.07 16.95 -50.51
N LEU A 340 5.15 16.18 -50.35
CA LEU A 340 5.88 15.59 -51.48
C LEU A 340 4.94 14.75 -52.35
N LYS A 341 5.07 14.92 -53.67
CA LYS A 341 4.41 14.05 -54.66
C LYS A 341 4.94 12.62 -54.53
N GLU A 342 4.09 11.64 -54.87
CA GLU A 342 4.44 10.23 -54.75
C GLU A 342 5.67 9.85 -55.57
N GLU A 343 5.90 10.53 -56.70
CA GLU A 343 7.08 10.36 -57.56
C GLU A 343 8.40 10.74 -56.85
N GLU A 344 8.41 11.88 -56.13
CA GLU A 344 9.58 12.33 -55.38
C GLU A 344 9.78 11.47 -54.13
N ARG A 345 8.70 11.03 -53.49
CA ARG A 345 8.73 10.08 -52.38
C ARG A 345 9.30 8.73 -52.80
N GLN A 346 8.96 8.28 -54.01
CA GLN A 346 9.46 7.03 -54.58
C GLN A 346 10.98 7.08 -54.78
N ALA A 347 11.52 8.20 -55.29
CA ALA A 347 12.97 8.36 -55.42
C ALA A 347 13.71 8.24 -54.06
N TRP A 348 13.10 8.67 -52.96
CA TRP A 348 13.66 8.47 -51.61
C TRP A 348 13.48 7.03 -51.09
N ASN A 349 12.39 6.35 -51.46
CA ASN A 349 12.18 4.93 -51.18
C ASN A 349 13.22 4.06 -51.90
N ASP A 350 13.53 4.37 -53.16
CA ASP A 350 14.53 3.66 -53.96
C ASP A 350 15.94 3.87 -53.39
N LYS A 351 16.27 5.11 -52.98
CA LYS A 351 17.54 5.37 -52.27
C LYS A 351 17.65 4.58 -50.96
N ALA A 352 16.54 4.46 -50.22
CA ALA A 352 16.51 3.70 -48.97
C ALA A 352 16.55 2.18 -49.20
N SER A 353 15.95 1.66 -50.27
CA SER A 353 15.97 0.24 -50.60
C SER A 353 17.37 -0.19 -51.03
N VAL A 354 18.06 0.58 -51.88
CA VAL A 354 19.46 0.32 -52.26
C VAL A 354 20.37 0.32 -51.03
N ALA A 355 20.21 1.29 -50.14
CA ALA A 355 20.97 1.33 -48.90
C ALA A 355 20.67 0.12 -47.99
N MET A 356 19.39 -0.30 -47.92
CA MET A 356 18.97 -1.48 -47.15
C MET A 356 19.51 -2.79 -47.75
N GLU A 357 19.60 -2.90 -49.07
CA GLU A 357 20.20 -4.04 -49.76
C GLU A 357 21.70 -4.12 -49.54
N ALA A 358 22.41 -2.98 -49.61
CA ALA A 358 23.83 -2.90 -49.26
C ALA A 358 24.06 -3.36 -47.81
N TYR A 359 23.25 -2.85 -46.88
CA TYR A 359 23.28 -3.29 -45.48
C TYR A 359 23.00 -4.78 -45.31
N LYS A 360 22.05 -5.35 -46.07
CA LYS A 360 21.76 -6.78 -46.02
C LYS A 360 22.98 -7.59 -46.46
N LYS A 361 23.65 -7.19 -47.54
CA LYS A 361 24.90 -7.82 -48.01
C LYS A 361 26.02 -7.70 -46.97
N GLU A 362 26.21 -6.53 -46.36
CA GLU A 362 27.18 -6.31 -45.29
C GLU A 362 26.88 -7.14 -44.04
N MET A 363 25.59 -7.26 -43.66
CA MET A 363 25.16 -8.04 -42.50
C MET A 363 25.34 -9.55 -42.76
N GLU A 364 25.11 -10.03 -43.98
CA GLU A 364 25.40 -11.40 -44.40
C GLU A 364 26.90 -11.69 -44.36
N ALA A 365 27.74 -10.76 -44.84
CA ALA A 365 29.20 -10.87 -44.75
C ALA A 365 29.68 -10.88 -43.28
N TYR A 366 29.14 -10.00 -42.44
CA TYR A 366 29.41 -9.95 -41.01
C TYR A 366 28.99 -11.24 -40.30
N ASN A 367 27.81 -11.79 -40.63
CA ASN A 367 27.35 -13.05 -40.04
C ASN A 367 28.28 -14.21 -40.42
N LYS A 368 28.76 -14.25 -41.67
CA LYS A 368 29.75 -15.23 -42.13
C LYS A 368 31.08 -15.08 -41.41
N SER A 369 31.61 -13.86 -41.27
CA SER A 369 32.86 -13.62 -40.56
C SER A 369 32.74 -13.89 -39.05
N PHE A 370 31.59 -13.57 -38.46
CA PHE A 370 31.30 -13.81 -37.05
C PHE A 370 31.20 -15.31 -36.75
N ALA A 371 30.55 -16.08 -37.62
CA ALA A 371 30.49 -17.55 -37.51
C ALA A 371 31.90 -18.17 -37.60
N ALA A 372 32.70 -17.78 -38.59
CA ALA A 372 34.08 -18.27 -38.75
C ALA A 372 34.98 -17.90 -37.55
N THR A 373 34.83 -16.69 -36.98
CA THR A 373 35.59 -16.26 -35.80
C THR A 373 35.17 -17.04 -34.53
N MET A 374 33.92 -17.47 -34.44
CA MET A 374 33.43 -18.28 -33.32
C MET A 374 33.90 -19.74 -33.44
N GLU A 375 33.91 -20.30 -34.65
CA GLU A 375 34.44 -21.65 -34.93
C GLU A 375 35.94 -21.75 -34.63
N GLN A 376 36.75 -20.77 -35.04
CA GLN A 376 38.18 -20.71 -34.71
C GLN A 376 38.44 -20.63 -33.20
N LYS A 377 37.63 -19.85 -32.46
CA LYS A 377 37.75 -19.77 -30.99
C LYS A 377 37.34 -21.05 -30.28
N THR A 378 36.42 -21.83 -30.84
CA THR A 378 36.05 -23.14 -30.28
C THR A 378 37.11 -24.20 -30.56
N GLU A 379 37.79 -24.14 -31.70
CA GLU A 379 38.90 -25.04 -32.03
C GLU A 379 40.15 -24.75 -31.17
N GLU A 380 40.46 -23.48 -30.91
CA GLU A 380 41.55 -23.07 -30.00
C GLU A 380 41.28 -23.37 -28.51
N GLN A 381 40.05 -23.67 -28.11
CA GLN A 381 39.71 -24.06 -26.73
C GLN A 381 39.66 -25.58 -26.50
N ILE A 382 39.79 -26.37 -27.57
CA ILE A 382 39.77 -27.84 -27.53
C ILE A 382 41.20 -28.42 -27.58
N TYR A 383 42.20 -27.58 -27.86
CA TYR A 383 43.63 -27.84 -27.64
C TYR A 383 44.10 -27.18 -26.35
#